data_AF-A0A6J6S1W0-F1
#
_entry.id   AF-A0A6J6S1W0-F1
#
_cell.length_a   1.000
_cell.length_b   1.000
_cell.length_c   1.000
_cell.angle_alpha   90.00
_cell.angle_beta   90.00
_cell.angle_gamma   90.00
#
_symmetry.space_group_name_H-M   'P 1'
#
loop_
_entity.id
_entity.type
_entity.pdbx_description
1 polymer ?
#
loop_
_entity_poly.entity_id
_entity_poly.type
_entity_poly.pdbx_seq_one_letter_code
_entity_poly.pdbx_strand_id
1 'polypeptide(L)'
;MGALGPAVFSTSGDHYPSARQVPQLRDVVGHGTLGLVMPKNRFTRRYQELDFDPNKARDVDWVSGAMIWLRRSALDQVGGFDDDYFMYVEDVDLCWRLGRAGWRVAYEPSGSVIHLGAVSTQRHPYRMIVAHHRSLWRFAVKRWTGVKKILLIPAAIYLSFRALTLIGFKALSLRRMSRPLKK
;
A
#
# COMPACT_ATOMS: atom_id res chain seq x y z
N MET A 1 -12.25 20.37 -1.71
CA MET A 1 -11.66 19.10 -1.22
C MET A 1 -12.64 17.96 -1.43
N GLY A 2 -12.16 16.77 -1.75
CA GLY A 2 -12.97 15.56 -1.91
C GLY A 2 -12.80 14.57 -0.75
N ALA A 3 -11.59 14.41 -0.24
CA ALA A 3 -11.28 13.55 0.91
C ALA A 3 -10.30 14.21 1.88
N LEU A 4 -10.47 13.95 3.17
CA LEU A 4 -9.60 14.41 4.25
C LEU A 4 -9.37 13.26 5.26
N GLY A 5 -8.11 12.99 5.60
CA GLY A 5 -7.73 12.00 6.60
C GLY A 5 -7.08 12.65 7.82
N PRO A 6 -7.43 12.24 9.05
CA PRO A 6 -6.79 12.72 10.27
C PRO A 6 -5.46 12.02 10.53
N ALA A 7 -4.74 12.48 11.56
CA ALA A 7 -3.70 11.68 12.19
C ALA A 7 -4.31 10.38 12.74
N VAL A 8 -3.64 9.24 12.49
CA VAL A 8 -4.06 7.96 13.02
C VAL A 8 -2.93 7.43 13.86
N PHE A 9 -3.24 7.00 15.08
CA PHE A 9 -2.27 6.42 16.00
C PHE A 9 -2.65 4.97 16.29
N SER A 10 -1.65 4.13 16.49
CA SER A 10 -1.84 2.81 17.06
C SER A 10 -2.21 2.90 18.55
N THR A 11 -2.64 1.79 19.13
CA THR A 11 -2.85 1.68 20.59
C THR A 11 -1.58 1.93 21.41
N SER A 12 -0.39 1.74 20.80
CA SER A 12 0.91 2.02 21.41
C SER A 12 1.31 3.50 21.36
N GLY A 13 0.54 4.35 20.68
CA GLY A 13 0.84 5.77 20.47
C GLY A 13 1.70 6.08 19.24
N ASP A 14 2.23 5.06 18.56
CA ASP A 14 2.99 5.26 17.32
C ASP A 14 2.07 5.72 16.17
N HIS A 15 2.59 6.58 15.29
CA HIS A 15 1.87 7.04 14.10
C HIS A 15 1.60 5.87 13.15
N TYR A 16 0.32 5.68 12.83
CA TYR A 16 -0.12 4.68 11.87
C TYR A 16 -0.04 5.29 10.47
N PRO A 17 0.51 4.57 9.46
CA PRO A 17 0.63 5.10 8.11
C PRO A 17 -0.73 5.19 7.41
N SER A 18 -1.44 6.29 7.66
CA SER A 18 -2.81 6.54 7.20
C SER A 18 -2.92 7.49 6.01
N ALA A 19 -1.82 8.04 5.50
CA ALA A 19 -1.85 8.98 4.39
C ALA A 19 -0.55 8.90 3.61
N ARG A 20 -0.61 8.67 2.29
CA ARG A 20 0.60 8.57 1.45
C ARG A 20 0.36 9.03 0.02
N GLN A 21 1.46 9.27 -0.68
CA GLN A 21 1.54 9.35 -2.13
C GLN A 21 1.52 7.93 -2.73
N VAL A 22 0.89 7.75 -3.88
CA VAL A 22 0.93 6.47 -4.59
C VAL A 22 2.22 6.42 -5.42
N PRO A 23 3.13 5.47 -5.16
CA PRO A 23 4.42 5.40 -5.86
C PRO A 23 4.27 5.42 -7.38
N GLN A 24 5.15 6.16 -8.05
CA GLN A 24 5.27 6.12 -9.50
C GLN A 24 6.06 4.87 -9.90
N LEU A 25 5.93 4.43 -11.16
CA LEU A 25 6.65 3.26 -11.65
C LEU A 25 8.18 3.37 -11.43
N ARG A 26 8.74 4.56 -11.62
CA ARG A 26 10.16 4.84 -11.34
C ARG A 26 10.55 4.68 -9.87
N ASP A 27 9.62 4.99 -8.95
CA ASP A 27 9.87 4.88 -7.51
C ASP A 27 9.84 3.41 -7.10
N VAL A 28 8.91 2.63 -7.66
CA VAL A 28 8.85 1.16 -7.49
C VAL A 28 10.12 0.49 -8.01
N VAL A 29 10.51 0.79 -9.26
CA VAL A 29 11.70 0.21 -9.89
C VAL A 29 12.97 0.63 -9.15
N GLY A 30 13.13 1.93 -8.87
CA GLY A 30 14.29 2.46 -8.17
C GLY A 30 14.42 1.94 -6.73
N HIS A 31 13.30 1.79 -6.00
CA HIS A 31 13.30 1.16 -4.69
C HIS A 31 13.68 -0.32 -4.78
N GLY A 32 13.11 -1.06 -5.75
CA GLY A 32 13.40 -2.48 -5.94
C GLY A 32 14.86 -2.78 -6.31
N THR A 33 15.51 -1.89 -7.06
CA THR A 33 16.91 -2.07 -7.50
C THR A 33 17.92 -1.52 -6.51
N LEU A 34 17.77 -0.28 -6.05
CA LEU A 34 18.74 0.41 -5.21
C LEU A 34 18.45 0.28 -3.71
N GLY A 35 17.23 -0.10 -3.32
CA GLY A 35 16.82 -0.12 -1.92
C GLY A 35 17.53 -1.17 -1.06
N LEU A 36 18.07 -2.24 -1.67
CA LEU A 36 18.81 -3.28 -0.97
C LEU A 36 20.22 -2.83 -0.56
N VAL A 37 20.88 -2.02 -1.39
CA VAL A 37 22.28 -1.59 -1.19
C VAL A 37 22.34 -0.18 -0.61
N MET A 38 21.42 0.69 -1.03
CA MET A 38 21.35 2.10 -0.62
C MET A 38 19.95 2.38 -0.05
N PRO A 39 19.65 1.99 1.20
CA PRO A 39 18.30 2.06 1.76
C PRO A 39 17.76 3.49 1.89
N LYS A 40 18.61 4.51 1.83
CA LYS A 40 18.22 5.94 1.89
C LYS A 40 18.27 6.66 0.53
N ASN A 41 18.32 5.94 -0.60
CA ASN A 41 18.30 6.58 -1.92
C ASN A 41 16.96 7.32 -2.18
N ARG A 42 16.96 8.27 -3.12
CA ARG A 42 15.78 9.12 -3.44
C ARG A 42 14.50 8.34 -3.76
N PHE A 43 14.61 7.17 -4.39
CA PHE A 43 13.45 6.35 -4.77
C PHE A 43 12.88 5.62 -3.56
N THR A 44 13.75 5.02 -2.73
CA THR A 44 13.31 4.40 -1.46
C THR A 44 12.70 5.43 -0.52
N ARG A 45 13.31 6.62 -0.41
CA ARG A 45 12.80 7.71 0.43
C ARG A 45 11.38 8.12 0.05
N ARG A 46 11.11 8.20 -1.26
CA ARG A 46 9.77 8.50 -1.81
C ARG A 46 8.81 7.31 -1.71
N TYR A 47 9.29 6.08 -1.88
CA TYR A 47 8.48 4.87 -1.83
C TYR A 47 8.01 4.53 -0.40
N GLN A 48 8.91 4.66 0.57
CA GLN A 48 8.64 4.42 2.00
C GLN A 48 8.14 5.66 2.73
N GLU A 49 8.12 6.81 2.04
CA GLU A 49 7.81 8.14 2.60
C GLU A 49 8.61 8.48 3.87
N LEU A 50 9.93 8.26 3.84
CA LEU A 50 10.79 8.51 4.99
C LEU A 50 10.84 9.98 5.43
N ASP A 51 10.44 10.90 4.54
CA ASP A 51 10.39 12.34 4.79
C ASP A 51 8.96 12.82 5.16
N PHE A 52 8.05 11.90 5.47
CA PHE A 52 6.70 12.24 5.93
C PHE A 52 6.74 12.83 7.34
N ASP A 53 6.29 14.08 7.48
CA ASP A 53 6.11 14.74 8.77
C ASP A 53 4.65 14.57 9.23
N PRO A 54 4.39 13.74 10.26
CA PRO A 54 3.03 13.44 10.70
C PRO A 54 2.32 14.63 11.34
N ASN A 55 3.04 15.72 11.66
CA ASN A 55 2.49 16.91 12.29
C ASN A 55 2.13 18.02 11.30
N LYS A 56 2.34 17.81 9.99
CA LYS A 56 2.06 18.81 8.95
C LYS A 56 0.94 18.38 8.03
N ALA A 57 -0.05 19.27 7.90
CA ALA A 57 -1.07 19.14 6.88
C ALA A 57 -0.44 19.18 5.48
N ARG A 58 -0.89 18.30 4.59
CA ARG A 58 -0.36 18.20 3.23
C ARG A 58 -1.30 17.50 2.26
N ASP A 59 -1.02 17.69 0.98
CA ASP A 59 -1.67 16.92 -0.07
C ASP A 59 -1.04 15.54 -0.18
N VAL A 60 -1.93 14.56 -0.35
CA VAL A 60 -1.61 13.15 -0.46
C VAL A 60 -2.44 12.55 -1.57
N ASP A 61 -2.01 11.41 -2.10
CA ASP A 61 -2.79 10.75 -3.15
C ASP A 61 -3.91 9.88 -2.55
N TRP A 62 -3.75 9.43 -1.30
CA TRP A 62 -4.76 8.69 -0.58
C TRP A 62 -4.62 8.84 0.94
N VAL A 63 -5.75 8.64 1.62
CA VAL A 63 -5.85 8.51 3.07
C VAL A 63 -6.58 7.20 3.41
N SER A 64 -6.30 6.65 4.58
CA SER A 64 -6.78 5.34 4.99
C SER A 64 -8.29 5.35 5.27
N GLY A 65 -8.96 4.28 4.85
CA GLY A 65 -10.35 4.01 5.20
C GLY A 65 -10.60 3.80 6.70
N ALA A 66 -9.54 3.68 7.53
CA ALA A 66 -9.68 3.61 8.99
C ALA A 66 -10.40 4.85 9.57
N MET A 67 -10.17 6.02 8.97
CA MET A 67 -10.97 7.22 9.20
C MET A 67 -10.78 8.18 8.02
N ILE A 68 -11.87 8.42 7.28
CA ILE A 68 -11.87 9.29 6.11
C ILE A 68 -13.11 10.17 6.11
N TRP A 69 -12.92 11.46 5.91
CA TRP A 69 -13.99 12.42 5.67
C TRP A 69 -14.15 12.60 4.17
N LEU A 70 -15.36 12.40 3.67
CA LEU A 70 -15.67 12.45 2.24
C LEU A 70 -16.69 13.54 1.96
N ARG A 71 -16.43 14.37 0.95
CA ARG A 71 -17.44 15.30 0.43
C ARG A 71 -18.48 14.50 -0.35
N ARG A 72 -19.75 14.54 0.06
CA ARG A 72 -20.85 13.81 -0.60
C ARG A 72 -20.87 13.99 -2.12
N SER A 73 -20.85 15.23 -2.59
CA SER A 73 -20.85 15.52 -4.04
C SER A 73 -19.65 14.92 -4.79
N ALA A 74 -18.49 14.82 -4.13
CA ALA A 74 -17.30 14.21 -4.71
C ALA A 74 -17.43 12.69 -4.78
N LEU A 75 -17.98 12.08 -3.72
CA LEU A 75 -18.26 10.65 -3.65
C LEU A 75 -19.28 10.23 -4.71
N ASP A 76 -20.37 10.99 -4.84
CA ASP A 76 -21.42 10.73 -5.83
C ASP A 76 -20.87 10.85 -7.27
N GLN A 77 -20.03 11.85 -7.54
CA GLN A 77 -19.42 12.04 -8.86
C GLN A 77 -18.53 10.86 -9.30
N VAL A 78 -17.82 10.22 -8.36
CA VAL A 78 -16.94 9.08 -8.67
C VAL A 78 -17.62 7.73 -8.52
N GLY A 79 -18.89 7.69 -8.10
CA GLY A 79 -19.68 6.47 -7.95
C GLY A 79 -19.39 5.69 -6.67
N GLY A 80 -18.92 6.33 -5.59
CA GLY A 80 -18.71 5.64 -4.31
C GLY A 80 -17.47 4.74 -4.25
N PHE A 81 -17.47 3.79 -3.30
CA PHE A 81 -16.50 2.70 -3.26
C PHE A 81 -16.80 1.69 -4.36
N ASP A 82 -15.77 0.94 -4.78
CA ASP A 82 -15.94 -0.15 -5.75
C ASP A 82 -16.18 -1.47 -5.01
N ASP A 83 -17.40 -1.99 -5.10
CA ASP A 83 -17.87 -3.18 -4.37
C ASP A 83 -17.11 -4.47 -4.72
N ASP A 84 -16.35 -4.48 -5.80
CA ASP A 84 -15.51 -5.62 -6.15
C ASP A 84 -14.24 -5.72 -5.27
N TYR A 85 -13.92 -4.68 -4.47
CA TYR A 85 -12.91 -4.80 -3.42
C TYR A 85 -13.56 -5.42 -2.18
N PHE A 86 -13.11 -6.62 -1.81
CA PHE A 86 -13.49 -7.23 -0.55
C PHE A 86 -12.79 -6.55 0.65
N MET A 87 -11.48 -6.30 0.54
CA MET A 87 -10.68 -5.63 1.57
C MET A 87 -9.35 -5.15 0.97
N TYR A 88 -8.82 -4.06 1.54
CA TYR A 88 -7.59 -3.37 1.18
C TYR A 88 -7.64 -2.68 -0.19
N VAL A 89 -6.96 -1.53 -0.28
CA VAL A 89 -6.76 -0.74 -1.51
C VAL A 89 -8.07 -0.11 -2.03
N GLU A 90 -9.23 -0.36 -1.44
CA GLU A 90 -10.50 0.28 -1.78
C GLU A 90 -10.47 1.80 -1.52
N ASP A 91 -9.79 2.19 -0.45
CA ASP A 91 -9.55 3.58 -0.05
C ASP A 91 -8.55 4.28 -0.99
N VAL A 92 -7.49 3.57 -1.37
CA VAL A 92 -6.52 4.02 -2.39
C VAL A 92 -7.19 4.22 -3.74
N ASP A 93 -8.03 3.27 -4.18
CA ASP A 93 -8.78 3.34 -5.44
C ASP A 93 -9.76 4.52 -5.44
N LEU A 94 -10.51 4.71 -4.35
CA LEU A 94 -11.42 5.83 -4.19
C LEU A 94 -10.69 7.17 -4.26
N CYS A 95 -9.62 7.35 -3.46
CA CYS A 95 -8.85 8.60 -3.45
C CYS A 95 -8.20 8.88 -4.81
N TRP A 96 -7.71 7.84 -5.50
CA TRP A 96 -7.17 7.97 -6.84
C TRP A 96 -8.24 8.43 -7.85
N ARG A 97 -9.45 7.86 -7.80
CA ARG A 97 -10.58 8.30 -8.65
C ARG A 97 -11.00 9.74 -8.34
N LEU A 98 -11.05 10.12 -7.06
CA LEU A 98 -11.30 11.50 -6.62
C LEU A 98 -10.26 12.46 -7.22
N GLY A 99 -8.98 12.13 -7.10
CA GLY A 99 -7.89 12.91 -7.69
C GLY A 99 -8.03 13.07 -9.21
N ARG A 100 -8.39 11.99 -9.92
CA ARG A 100 -8.64 12.03 -11.37
C ARG A 100 -9.86 12.85 -11.78
N ALA A 101 -10.84 12.98 -10.89
CA ALA A 101 -12.00 13.84 -11.08
C ALA A 101 -11.75 15.31 -10.66
N GLY A 102 -10.50 15.66 -10.32
CA GLY A 102 -10.10 17.02 -9.94
C GLY A 102 -10.29 17.35 -8.46
N TRP A 103 -10.65 16.37 -7.63
CA TRP A 103 -10.79 16.58 -6.20
C TRP A 103 -9.45 16.47 -5.47
N ARG A 104 -9.19 17.45 -4.60
CA ARG A 104 -8.06 17.42 -3.66
C ARG A 104 -8.28 16.37 -2.57
N VAL A 105 -7.24 15.59 -2.27
CA VAL A 105 -7.14 14.66 -1.13
C VAL A 105 -6.03 15.18 -0.21
N ALA A 106 -6.32 15.29 1.08
CA ALA A 106 -5.40 15.89 2.04
C ALA A 106 -5.34 15.14 3.38
N TYR A 107 -4.22 15.32 4.07
CA TYR A 107 -3.99 14.89 5.44
C TYR A 107 -4.06 16.12 6.37
N GLU A 108 -4.78 16.02 7.48
CA GLU A 108 -4.96 17.09 8.47
C GLU A 108 -4.73 16.56 9.90
N PRO A 109 -3.56 16.84 10.51
CA PRO A 109 -3.18 16.25 11.79
C PRO A 109 -3.81 16.92 13.02
N SER A 110 -4.55 18.03 12.89
CA SER A 110 -5.25 18.65 14.02
C SER A 110 -6.35 17.76 14.61
N GLY A 111 -6.93 16.87 13.81
CA GLY A 111 -7.78 15.78 14.27
C GLY A 111 -6.99 14.47 14.36
N SER A 112 -7.27 13.67 15.38
CA SER A 112 -6.63 12.36 15.55
C SER A 112 -7.59 11.26 15.97
N VAL A 113 -7.32 10.02 15.55
CA VAL A 113 -8.04 8.82 16.00
C VAL A 113 -7.08 7.70 16.37
N ILE A 114 -7.52 6.77 17.22
CA ILE A 114 -6.78 5.56 17.57
C ILE A 114 -7.32 4.39 16.74
N HIS A 115 -6.44 3.76 15.98
CA HIS A 115 -6.74 2.56 15.22
C HIS A 115 -6.40 1.30 16.02
N LEU A 116 -7.43 0.55 16.42
CA LEU A 116 -7.27 -0.70 17.17
C LEU A 116 -6.67 -1.85 16.33
N GLY A 117 -6.67 -1.72 14.99
CA GLY A 117 -5.86 -2.49 14.05
C GLY A 117 -6.13 -4.01 13.95
N ALA A 118 -5.94 -4.55 12.74
CA ALA A 118 -5.66 -5.96 12.45
C ALA A 118 -6.62 -7.06 12.99
N VAL A 119 -7.76 -6.74 13.59
CA VAL A 119 -8.70 -7.74 14.17
C VAL A 119 -9.15 -8.76 13.12
N SER A 120 -9.51 -8.31 11.91
CA SER A 120 -9.92 -9.18 10.81
C SER A 120 -8.74 -9.93 10.19
N THR A 121 -7.56 -9.31 10.17
CA THR A 121 -6.34 -9.89 9.58
C THR A 121 -5.75 -11.00 10.43
N GLN A 122 -5.72 -10.83 11.74
CA GLN A 122 -5.15 -11.80 12.68
C GLN A 122 -5.88 -13.14 12.65
N ARG A 123 -7.20 -13.14 12.38
CA ARG A 123 -7.99 -14.37 12.31
C ARG A 123 -7.69 -15.23 11.09
N HIS A 124 -7.38 -14.61 9.94
CA HIS A 124 -7.18 -15.32 8.68
C HIS A 124 -6.01 -14.75 7.85
N PRO A 125 -4.76 -14.83 8.34
CA PRO A 125 -3.63 -14.10 7.79
C PRO A 125 -3.36 -14.44 6.31
N TYR A 126 -3.38 -15.72 5.93
CA TYR A 126 -3.14 -16.14 4.55
C TYR A 126 -4.22 -15.64 3.59
N ARG A 127 -5.50 -15.75 3.99
CA ARG A 127 -6.63 -15.25 3.19
C ARG A 127 -6.52 -13.73 2.99
N MET A 128 -6.12 -13.01 4.03
CA MET A 128 -5.96 -11.56 3.95
C MET A 128 -4.76 -11.13 3.11
N ILE A 129 -3.66 -11.89 3.14
CA ILE A 129 -2.54 -11.68 2.22
C ILE A 129 -3.01 -11.84 0.77
N VAL A 130 -3.75 -12.90 0.45
CA VAL A 130 -4.29 -13.13 -0.90
C VAL A 130 -5.25 -12.01 -1.31
N ALA A 131 -6.16 -11.60 -0.41
CA ALA A 131 -7.07 -10.48 -0.65
C ALA A 131 -6.30 -9.19 -0.97
N HIS A 132 -5.28 -8.85 -0.18
CA HIS A 132 -4.45 -7.67 -0.40
C HIS A 132 -3.76 -7.68 -1.77
N HIS A 133 -3.18 -8.82 -2.17
CA HIS A 133 -2.53 -8.94 -3.48
C HIS A 133 -3.53 -8.86 -4.64
N ARG A 134 -4.72 -9.45 -4.48
CA ARG A 134 -5.80 -9.34 -5.47
C ARG A 134 -6.26 -7.89 -5.64
N SER A 135 -6.43 -7.16 -4.55
CA SER A 135 -6.80 -5.74 -4.56
C SER A 135 -5.71 -4.87 -5.17
N LEU A 136 -4.43 -5.10 -4.84
CA LEU A 136 -3.30 -4.41 -5.47
C LEU A 136 -3.25 -4.63 -6.98
N TRP A 137 -3.45 -5.87 -7.43
CA TRP A 137 -3.48 -6.20 -8.87
C TRP A 137 -4.62 -5.51 -9.59
N ARG A 138 -5.83 -5.54 -8.99
CA ARG A 138 -7.01 -4.84 -9.52
C ARG A 138 -6.73 -3.35 -9.67
N PHE A 139 -6.21 -2.71 -8.63
CA PHE A 139 -5.87 -1.29 -8.67
C PHE A 139 -4.80 -0.99 -9.74
N ALA A 140 -3.76 -1.82 -9.85
CA ALA A 140 -2.71 -1.63 -10.85
C ALA A 140 -3.25 -1.70 -12.29
N VAL A 141 -4.13 -2.67 -12.57
CA VAL A 141 -4.80 -2.85 -13.86
C VAL A 141 -5.72 -1.67 -14.22
N LYS A 142 -6.38 -1.06 -13.23
CA LYS A 142 -7.19 0.16 -13.43
C LYS A 142 -6.33 1.41 -13.62
N ARG A 143 -5.25 1.54 -12.85
CA ARG A 143 -4.40 2.73 -12.81
C ARG A 143 -3.54 2.87 -14.06
N TRP A 144 -2.98 1.77 -14.56
CA TRP A 144 -2.05 1.80 -15.69
C TRP A 144 -2.75 1.42 -16.99
N THR A 145 -2.54 2.26 -18.00
CA THR A 145 -3.04 2.08 -19.36
C THR A 145 -1.88 1.99 -20.36
N GLY A 146 -2.16 1.47 -21.56
CA GLY A 146 -1.16 1.33 -22.64
C GLY A 146 0.04 0.46 -22.26
N VAL A 147 1.25 0.88 -22.65
CA VAL A 147 2.50 0.13 -22.44
C VAL A 147 2.77 -0.18 -20.96
N LYS A 148 2.40 0.73 -20.04
CA LYS A 148 2.57 0.51 -18.60
C LYS A 148 1.73 -0.66 -18.08
N LYS A 149 0.57 -0.91 -18.69
CA LYS A 149 -0.28 -2.06 -18.37
C LYS A 149 0.35 -3.37 -18.83
N ILE A 150 0.99 -3.38 -20.00
CA ILE A 150 1.68 -4.56 -20.54
C ILE A 150 2.84 -4.97 -19.62
N LEU A 151 3.57 -3.99 -19.07
CA LEU A 151 4.67 -4.23 -18.12
C LEU A 151 4.25 -4.86 -16.79
N LEU A 152 2.95 -4.91 -16.46
CA LEU A 152 2.46 -5.61 -15.28
C LEU A 152 2.67 -7.12 -15.35
N ILE A 153 2.55 -7.70 -16.56
CA ILE A 153 2.67 -9.15 -16.76
C ILE A 153 4.10 -9.64 -16.42
N PRO A 154 5.17 -9.09 -17.04
CA PRO A 154 6.53 -9.51 -16.68
C PRO A 154 6.88 -9.15 -15.23
N ALA A 155 6.35 -8.06 -14.67
CA ALA A 155 6.55 -7.72 -13.27
C ALA A 155 5.90 -8.76 -12.33
N ALA A 156 4.69 -9.23 -12.64
CA ALA A 156 4.01 -10.30 -11.89
C ALA A 156 4.76 -11.64 -11.99
N ILE A 157 5.25 -11.99 -13.18
CA ILE A 157 6.08 -13.19 -13.39
C ILE A 157 7.36 -13.09 -12.56
N TYR A 158 8.06 -11.96 -12.61
CA TYR A 158 9.30 -11.74 -11.85
C TYR A 158 9.07 -11.84 -10.34
N LEU A 159 8.03 -11.18 -9.82
CA LEU A 159 7.71 -11.23 -8.38
C LEU A 159 7.34 -12.65 -7.94
N SER A 160 6.60 -13.39 -8.77
CA SER A 160 6.26 -14.80 -8.50
C SER A 160 7.50 -15.69 -8.48
N PHE A 161 8.39 -15.51 -9.46
CA PHE A 161 9.67 -16.21 -9.51
C PHE A 161 10.56 -15.90 -8.30
N ARG A 162 10.67 -14.62 -7.92
CA ARG A 162 11.43 -14.17 -6.75
C ARG A 162 10.86 -14.73 -5.44
N ALA A 163 9.54 -14.83 -5.31
CA ALA A 163 8.91 -15.45 -4.14
C ALA A 163 9.26 -16.95 -4.05
N LEU A 164 9.17 -17.67 -5.16
CA LEU A 164 9.51 -19.10 -5.24
C LEU A 164 10.99 -19.36 -4.89
N THR A 165 11.91 -18.54 -5.39
CA THR A 165 13.34 -18.70 -5.07
C THR A 165 13.63 -18.46 -3.59
N LEU A 166 13.02 -17.44 -2.98
CA LEU A 166 13.16 -17.18 -1.53
C LEU A 166 12.56 -18.29 -0.66
N ILE A 167 11.40 -18.83 -1.03
CA ILE A 167 10.78 -19.98 -0.35
C ILE A 167 11.68 -21.22 -0.48
N GLY A 168 12.17 -21.49 -1.69
CA GLY A 168 13.09 -22.59 -1.96
C GLY A 168 14.37 -22.49 -1.14
N PHE A 169 15.01 -21.32 -1.10
CA PHE A 169 16.22 -21.07 -0.31
C PHE A 169 15.98 -21.29 1.19
N LYS A 170 14.84 -20.82 1.72
CA LYS A 170 14.46 -21.00 3.12
C LYS A 170 14.17 -22.47 3.45
N ALA A 171 13.52 -23.20 2.56
CA ALA A 171 13.26 -24.64 2.70
C ALA A 171 14.54 -25.47 2.67
N LEU A 172 15.49 -25.14 1.78
CA LEU A 172 16.82 -25.76 1.73
C LEU A 172 17.65 -25.44 2.98
N SER A 173 17.60 -24.20 3.48
CA SER A 173 18.28 -23.80 4.72
C SER A 173 17.73 -24.55 5.93
N LEU A 174 16.41 -24.67 6.06
CA LEU A 174 15.77 -25.42 7.14
C LEU A 174 16.11 -26.92 7.08
N ARG A 175 16.13 -27.52 5.87
CA ARG A 175 16.60 -28.91 5.67
C ARG A 175 18.07 -29.11 6.00
N ARG A 176 18.91 -28.09 5.81
CA ARG A 176 20.35 -28.16 6.12
C ARG A 176 20.59 -28.08 7.63
N MET A 177 19.76 -27.34 8.37
CA MET A 177 19.80 -27.24 9.83
C MET A 177 19.21 -28.46 10.55
N SER A 178 18.25 -29.18 9.93
CA SER A 178 17.63 -30.37 10.51
C SER A 178 18.36 -31.69 10.20
N ARG A 179 19.51 -31.65 9.51
CA ARG A 179 20.37 -32.83 9.34
C ARG A 179 21.13 -33.10 10.65
N PRO A 180 20.99 -34.28 11.29
CA PRO A 180 21.74 -34.59 12.51
C PRO A 180 23.25 -34.66 12.20
N LEU A 181 24.07 -34.13 13.12
CA LEU A 181 25.53 -34.26 13.07
C LEU A 181 25.87 -35.75 13.09
N LYS A 182 26.47 -36.24 11.99
CA LYS A 182 27.06 -37.58 11.97
C LYS A 182 28.16 -37.64 13.02
N LYS A 183 27.99 -38.54 14.01
CA LYS A 183 29.06 -38.98 14.91
C LYS A 183 30.11 -39.76 14.12
#